data_AF-W4VCW8-F1
#
_entry.id   AF-W4VCW8-F1
#
_cell.length_a   1.000
_cell.length_b   1.000
_cell.length_c   1.000
_cell.angle_alpha   90.00
_cell.angle_beta   90.00
_cell.angle_gamma   90.00
#
_symmetry.space_group_name_H-M   'P 1'
#
loop_
_entity.id
_entity.type
_entity.pdbx_description
1 polymer ?
#
loop_
_entity_poly.entity_id
_entity_poly.type
_entity_poly.pdbx_seq_one_letter_code
_entity_poly.pdbx_strand_id
1 'polypeptide(L)'
;MNETTLVLFIGKKEYELNGQKKQMDTEALLIEGRTFVPARYVAEAFGATVSWRAEIRTVYIETVKTGKVEYDGDTREVAGFIVPKDIDLAVAGERESPSYEVTFTISFLRKNVEKQKDDMEKILLQRLSEDTVKEIMSLVRSKVKDTDVIEERYFYDEKTGQYMYMPKSWPIRGSTITLYIYRKGVKPY
;
A
#
# COMPACT_ATOMS: atom_id res chain seq x y z
N MET A 1 26.93 -2.83 13.50
CA MET A 1 25.70 -2.04 13.26
C MET A 1 25.66 -0.98 14.34
N ASN A 2 25.41 0.29 14.00
CA ASN A 2 25.27 1.32 15.02
C ASN A 2 23.89 1.21 15.67
N GLU A 3 23.84 1.24 16.99
CA GLU A 3 22.60 1.29 17.75
C GLU A 3 21.99 2.70 17.63
N THR A 4 20.73 2.78 17.23
CA THR A 4 19.97 4.04 17.20
C THR A 4 19.10 4.12 18.45
N THR A 5 19.24 5.18 19.23
CA THR A 5 18.44 5.42 20.44
C THR A 5 17.58 6.66 20.26
N LEU A 6 16.26 6.50 20.35
CA LEU A 6 15.29 7.59 20.39
C LEU A 6 14.67 7.67 21.79
N VAL A 7 14.75 8.82 22.44
CA VAL A 7 14.10 9.09 23.74
C VAL A 7 13.05 10.18 23.56
N LEU A 8 11.79 9.83 23.81
CA LEU A 8 10.66 10.76 23.81
C LEU A 8 10.22 11.01 25.26
N PHE A 9 9.90 12.25 25.60
CA PHE A 9 9.37 12.61 26.91
C PHE A 9 7.86 12.89 26.80
N ILE A 10 7.07 12.31 27.69
CA ILE A 10 5.62 12.57 27.74
C ILE A 10 5.37 14.05 28.06
N GLY A 11 4.48 14.69 27.28
CA GLY A 11 4.08 16.09 27.48
C GLY A 11 5.19 17.12 27.18
N LYS A 12 6.22 16.74 26.41
CA LYS A 12 7.26 17.67 25.96
C LYS A 12 7.49 17.54 24.47
N LYS A 13 7.81 18.66 23.82
CA LYS A 13 8.26 18.72 22.41
C LYS A 13 9.75 18.49 22.22
N GLU A 14 10.54 18.52 23.29
CA GLU A 14 11.94 18.10 23.24
C GLU A 14 12.03 16.57 23.13
N TYR A 15 13.00 16.06 22.38
CA TYR A 15 13.36 14.65 22.34
C TYR A 15 14.87 14.47 22.15
N GLU A 16 15.38 13.26 22.35
CA GLU A 16 16.79 12.94 22.11
C GLU A 16 16.91 11.87 21.03
N LEU A 17 17.83 12.08 20.07
CA LEU A 17 18.23 11.08 19.08
C LEU A 17 19.73 10.88 19.17
N ASN A 18 20.16 9.68 19.55
CA ASN A 18 21.56 9.32 19.77
C ASN A 18 22.25 10.32 20.72
N GLY A 19 21.56 10.67 21.82
CA GLY A 19 22.03 11.64 22.82
C GLY A 19 21.96 13.12 22.40
N GLN A 20 21.53 13.42 21.18
CA GLN A 20 21.37 14.81 20.72
C GLN A 20 19.94 15.30 20.93
N LYS A 21 19.79 16.43 21.63
CA LYS A 21 18.51 17.10 21.83
C LYS A 21 17.97 17.72 20.55
N LYS A 22 16.69 17.51 20.28
CA LYS A 22 15.95 17.99 19.11
C LYS A 22 14.53 18.41 19.52
N GLN A 23 13.82 19.06 18.59
CA GLN A 23 12.45 19.52 18.79
C GLN A 23 11.50 18.88 17.78
N MET A 24 10.32 18.50 18.25
CA MET A 24 9.18 18.05 17.45
C MET A 24 8.05 19.07 17.46
N ASP A 25 7.17 19.03 16.47
CA ASP A 25 6.02 19.93 16.34
C ASP A 25 4.83 19.53 17.24
N THR A 26 4.83 18.29 17.72
CA THR A 26 3.82 17.67 18.58
C THR A 26 4.45 17.00 19.81
N GLU A 27 3.64 16.41 20.68
CA GLU A 27 4.09 15.79 21.94
C GLU A 27 3.74 14.31 21.98
N ALA A 28 4.53 13.52 22.72
CA ALA A 28 4.10 12.19 23.13
C ALA A 28 3.07 12.32 24.27
N LEU A 29 1.98 11.55 24.19
CA LEU A 29 0.82 11.68 25.08
C LEU A 29 0.56 10.40 25.85
N LEU A 30 0.05 10.51 27.07
CA LEU A 30 -0.48 9.39 27.84
C LEU A 30 -2.01 9.54 27.91
N ILE A 31 -2.73 8.67 27.21
CA ILE A 31 -4.20 8.68 27.14
C ILE A 31 -4.69 7.31 27.57
N GLU A 32 -5.53 7.26 28.61
CA GLU A 32 -6.13 6.01 29.11
C GLU A 32 -5.10 4.90 29.38
N GLY A 33 -3.94 5.28 29.96
CA GLY A 33 -2.85 4.34 30.25
C GLY A 33 -2.05 3.86 29.04
N ARG A 34 -2.32 4.39 27.84
CA ARG A 34 -1.57 4.11 26.61
C ARG A 34 -0.69 5.29 26.22
N THR A 35 0.55 4.99 25.86
CA THR A 35 1.46 6.01 25.34
C THR A 35 1.26 6.13 23.82
N PHE A 36 0.93 7.34 23.37
CA PHE A 36 0.83 7.71 21.97
C PHE A 36 2.09 8.47 21.59
N VAL A 37 2.84 7.94 20.62
CA VAL A 37 4.09 8.54 20.16
C VAL A 37 3.90 9.21 18.80
N PRO A 38 4.58 10.33 18.53
CA PRO A 38 4.53 10.98 17.22
C PRO A 38 5.13 10.09 16.12
N ALA A 39 4.25 9.45 15.34
CA ALA A 39 4.64 8.41 14.38
C ALA A 39 5.74 8.84 13.39
N ARG A 40 5.71 10.11 12.93
CA ARG A 40 6.74 10.65 12.01
C ARG A 40 8.13 10.61 12.63
N TYR A 41 8.28 11.15 13.83
CA TYR A 41 9.58 11.27 14.51
C TYR A 41 10.14 9.91 14.87
N VAL A 42 9.28 8.97 15.27
CA VAL A 42 9.68 7.57 15.48
C VAL A 42 10.18 6.98 14.17
N ALA A 43 9.42 7.07 13.09
CA ALA A 43 9.80 6.48 11.81
C ALA A 43 11.10 7.07 11.24
N GLU A 44 11.22 8.40 11.21
CA GLU A 44 12.41 9.09 10.68
C GLU A 44 13.66 8.82 11.52
N ALA A 45 13.54 8.70 12.85
CA ALA A 45 14.66 8.33 13.71
C ALA A 45 15.29 6.98 13.31
N PHE A 46 14.48 6.03 12.83
CA PHE A 46 14.93 4.71 12.40
C PHE A 46 15.14 4.60 10.87
N GLY A 47 15.34 5.73 10.19
CA GLY A 47 15.76 5.76 8.79
C GLY A 47 14.63 5.62 7.78
N ALA A 48 13.38 5.83 8.19
CA ALA A 48 12.27 5.98 7.26
C ALA A 48 12.14 7.41 6.72
N THR A 49 11.61 7.54 5.51
CA THR A 49 11.09 8.82 4.99
C THR A 49 9.59 8.84 5.19
N VAL A 50 9.06 9.95 5.69
CA VAL A 50 7.63 10.13 5.90
C VAL A 50 7.10 11.22 4.97
N SER A 51 6.11 10.88 4.14
CA SER A 51 5.44 11.84 3.27
C SER A 51 3.94 11.82 3.46
N TRP A 52 3.31 12.97 3.20
CA TRP A 52 1.86 13.14 3.30
C TRP A 52 1.26 13.34 1.92
N ARG A 53 0.23 12.56 1.59
CA ARG A 53 -0.62 12.78 0.42
C ARG A 53 -1.96 13.33 0.86
N ALA A 54 -2.11 14.64 0.72
CA ALA A 54 -3.29 15.37 1.15
C ALA A 54 -4.56 14.95 0.41
N GLU A 55 -4.41 14.61 -0.88
CA GLU A 55 -5.50 14.25 -1.76
C GLU A 55 -6.24 13.03 -1.18
N ILE A 56 -5.50 11.99 -0.83
CA ILE A 56 -6.01 10.71 -0.33
C ILE A 56 -5.89 10.58 1.19
N ARG A 57 -5.55 11.66 1.89
CA ARG A 57 -5.35 11.70 3.34
C ARG A 57 -4.51 10.54 3.87
N THR A 58 -3.41 10.23 3.17
CA THR A 58 -2.56 9.06 3.46
C THR A 58 -1.15 9.49 3.83
N VAL A 59 -0.64 8.93 4.93
CA VAL A 59 0.77 9.00 5.30
C VAL A 59 1.51 7.82 4.69
N TYR A 60 2.60 8.09 3.99
CA TYR A 60 3.52 7.07 3.49
C TYR A 60 4.77 7.08 4.37
N ILE A 61 5.20 5.90 4.82
CA ILE A 61 6.40 5.69 5.63
C ILE A 61 7.26 4.65 4.93
N GLU A 62 8.49 5.01 4.55
CA GLU A 62 9.36 4.19 3.70
C GLU A 62 10.76 4.07 4.31
N THR A 63 11.16 2.89 4.78
CA THR A 63 12.56 2.63 5.18
C THR A 63 13.39 2.36 3.94
N VAL A 64 14.53 3.04 3.77
CA VAL A 64 15.32 2.95 2.53
C VAL A 64 15.98 1.57 2.40
N LYS A 65 15.24 0.62 1.81
CA LYS A 65 15.69 -0.40 0.84
C LYS A 65 14.75 -0.49 -0.37
N THR A 66 13.74 0.35 -0.42
CA THR A 66 12.98 0.68 -1.62
C THR A 66 13.69 1.83 -2.29
N GLY A 67 14.21 1.61 -3.50
CA GLY A 67 14.62 2.73 -4.35
C GLY A 67 13.47 3.73 -4.39
N LYS A 68 13.78 5.03 -4.29
CA LYS A 68 12.81 6.12 -4.45
C LYS A 68 11.80 5.71 -5.52
N VAL A 69 10.51 5.84 -5.23
CA VAL A 69 9.51 5.75 -6.29
C VAL A 69 9.73 7.00 -7.14
N GLU A 70 10.64 6.88 -8.12
CA GLU A 70 10.94 7.93 -9.07
C GLU A 70 9.74 8.03 -9.99
N TYR A 71 9.02 9.13 -9.85
CA TYR A 71 8.01 9.52 -10.82
C TYR A 71 8.74 10.18 -11.99
N ASP A 72 8.49 9.70 -13.20
CA ASP A 72 8.82 10.42 -14.42
C ASP A 72 7.63 11.34 -14.73
N GLY A 73 7.73 12.58 -14.25
CA GLY A 73 6.64 13.56 -14.30
C GLY A 73 5.41 13.12 -13.50
N ASP A 74 4.30 12.85 -14.20
CA ASP A 74 3.00 12.51 -13.62
C ASP A 74 2.73 11.01 -13.52
N THR A 75 3.71 10.16 -13.85
CA THR A 75 3.56 8.71 -13.80
C THR A 75 4.74 8.03 -13.12
N ARG A 76 4.57 6.78 -12.74
CA ARG A 76 5.63 5.88 -12.30
C ARG A 76 5.39 4.49 -12.89
N GLU A 77 6.45 3.73 -13.09
CA GLU A 77 6.35 2.33 -13.48
C GLU A 77 6.35 1.41 -12.24
N VAL A 78 5.47 0.42 -12.22
CA VAL A 78 5.40 -0.62 -11.19
C VAL A 78 5.27 -1.98 -11.85
N ALA A 79 6.34 -2.76 -11.89
CA ALA A 79 6.38 -4.06 -12.57
C ALA A 79 5.80 -3.96 -14.00
N GLY A 80 6.27 -3.02 -14.82
CA GLY A 80 5.74 -2.82 -16.18
C GLY A 80 4.34 -2.20 -16.29
N PHE A 81 3.66 -1.88 -15.19
CA PHE A 81 2.43 -1.08 -15.22
C PHE A 81 2.76 0.42 -15.11
N ILE A 82 2.15 1.24 -15.94
CA ILE A 82 2.22 2.70 -15.84
C ILE A 82 1.12 3.17 -14.90
N VAL A 83 1.55 3.74 -13.77
CA VAL A 83 0.69 4.17 -12.68
C VAL A 83 0.71 5.70 -12.60
N PRO A 84 -0.41 6.38 -12.89
CA PRO A 84 -0.52 7.82 -12.75
C PRO A 84 -0.37 8.28 -11.29
N LYS A 85 0.07 9.52 -11.10
CA LYS A 85 0.29 10.14 -9.79
C LYS A 85 -1.00 10.49 -9.07
N ASP A 86 -2.09 10.71 -9.81
CA ASP A 86 -3.42 11.14 -9.35
C ASP A 86 -4.42 9.98 -9.16
N ILE A 87 -3.93 8.75 -9.01
CA ILE A 87 -4.78 7.59 -8.69
C ILE A 87 -5.11 7.54 -7.20
N ASP A 88 -6.33 7.08 -6.88
CA ASP A 88 -6.75 6.83 -5.49
C ASP A 88 -6.44 5.36 -5.07
N LEU A 89 -6.04 4.51 -6.02
CA LEU A 89 -5.72 3.09 -5.87
C LEU A 89 -4.28 2.87 -5.37
N ALA A 90 -4.07 1.91 -4.47
CA ALA A 90 -2.72 1.49 -4.11
C ALA A 90 -2.18 0.44 -5.10
N VAL A 91 -1.02 0.71 -5.69
CA VAL A 91 -0.28 -0.22 -6.56
C VAL A 91 1.16 -0.32 -6.04
N ALA A 92 1.60 -1.49 -5.60
CA ALA A 92 2.93 -1.69 -5.03
C ALA A 92 3.65 -2.84 -5.73
N GLY A 93 4.90 -2.59 -6.12
CA GLY A 93 5.77 -3.62 -6.66
C GLY A 93 6.36 -4.43 -5.51
N GLU A 94 6.23 -5.74 -5.57
CA GLU A 94 6.72 -6.64 -4.54
C GLU A 94 8.15 -7.04 -4.87
N ARG A 95 9.15 -6.40 -4.24
CA ARG A 95 10.57 -6.66 -4.52
C ARG A 95 11.12 -7.85 -3.75
N GLU A 96 10.64 -8.06 -2.53
CA GLU A 96 11.15 -9.09 -1.62
C GLU A 96 10.31 -10.38 -1.64
N SER A 97 9.10 -10.34 -2.22
CA SER A 97 8.30 -11.56 -2.38
C SER A 97 8.86 -12.45 -3.49
N PRO A 98 9.11 -13.74 -3.22
CA PRO A 98 9.46 -14.69 -4.27
C PRO A 98 8.25 -15.02 -5.17
N SER A 99 7.02 -14.80 -4.68
CA SER A 99 5.81 -15.25 -5.36
C SER A 99 5.19 -14.18 -6.24
N TYR A 100 5.07 -12.96 -5.73
CA TYR A 100 4.32 -11.87 -6.37
C TYR A 100 5.25 -10.81 -6.95
N GLU A 101 4.84 -10.20 -8.06
CA GLU A 101 5.55 -9.05 -8.62
C GLU A 101 4.84 -7.72 -8.32
N VAL A 102 3.52 -7.72 -8.19
CA VAL A 102 2.74 -6.52 -7.92
C VAL A 102 1.46 -6.83 -7.15
N THR A 103 1.07 -5.88 -6.30
CA THR A 103 -0.19 -5.87 -5.58
C THR A 103 -1.02 -4.64 -5.94
N PHE A 104 -2.30 -4.86 -6.17
CA PHE A 104 -3.32 -3.82 -6.32
C PHE A 104 -4.24 -3.88 -5.12
N THR A 105 -4.47 -2.74 -4.46
CA THR A 105 -5.33 -2.67 -3.27
C THR A 105 -6.32 -1.53 -3.38
N ILE A 106 -7.61 -1.89 -3.37
CA ILE A 106 -8.73 -0.98 -3.15
C ILE A 106 -9.01 -0.93 -1.66
N SER A 107 -9.19 0.27 -1.10
CA SER A 107 -9.55 0.46 0.31
C SER A 107 -10.85 1.23 0.43
N PHE A 108 -11.81 0.65 1.16
CA PHE A 108 -13.08 1.26 1.53
C PHE A 108 -12.93 2.33 2.62
N LEU A 109 -11.75 2.42 3.25
CA LEU A 109 -11.41 3.49 4.19
C LEU A 109 -10.86 4.74 3.49
N ARG A 110 -10.58 4.65 2.18
CA ARG A 110 -10.12 5.77 1.35
C ARG A 110 -11.27 6.33 0.54
N LYS A 111 -11.16 7.59 0.14
CA LYS A 111 -12.15 8.26 -0.73
C LYS A 111 -12.28 7.56 -2.09
N ASN A 112 -13.39 7.82 -2.77
CA ASN A 112 -13.62 7.48 -4.18
C ASN A 112 -13.38 5.99 -4.53
N VAL A 113 -13.99 5.06 -3.79
CA VAL A 113 -13.85 3.62 -4.03
C VAL A 113 -14.14 3.25 -5.50
N GLU A 114 -15.17 3.84 -6.11
CA GLU A 114 -15.47 3.60 -7.53
C GLU A 114 -14.35 4.09 -8.46
N LYS A 115 -13.72 5.24 -8.17
CA LYS A 115 -12.52 5.67 -8.92
C LYS A 115 -11.38 4.68 -8.75
N GLN A 116 -11.17 4.12 -7.55
CA GLN A 116 -10.14 3.10 -7.34
C GLN A 116 -10.40 1.85 -8.20
N LYS A 117 -11.66 1.44 -8.34
CA LYS A 117 -12.07 0.32 -9.22
C LYS A 117 -11.82 0.65 -10.69
N ASP A 118 -12.19 1.85 -11.13
CA ASP A 118 -11.98 2.28 -12.52
C ASP A 118 -10.49 2.43 -12.86
N ASP A 119 -9.70 2.97 -11.93
CA ASP A 119 -8.24 3.07 -12.06
C ASP A 119 -7.62 1.67 -12.15
N MET A 120 -8.11 0.70 -11.35
CA MET A 120 -7.64 -0.68 -11.39
C MET A 120 -7.90 -1.33 -12.75
N GLU A 121 -9.13 -1.21 -13.27
CA GLU A 121 -9.49 -1.75 -14.58
C GLU A 121 -8.59 -1.19 -15.70
N LYS A 122 -8.42 0.14 -15.75
CA LYS A 122 -7.56 0.81 -16.73
C LYS A 122 -6.11 0.34 -16.67
N ILE A 123 -5.56 0.21 -15.45
CA ILE A 123 -4.17 -0.21 -15.30
C ILE A 123 -4.00 -1.69 -15.66
N LEU A 124 -4.91 -2.57 -15.23
CA LEU A 124 -4.83 -3.99 -15.56
C LEU A 124 -4.89 -4.24 -17.07
N LEU A 125 -5.72 -3.51 -17.81
CA LEU A 125 -5.84 -3.60 -19.28
C LEU A 125 -4.54 -3.26 -20.03
N GLN A 126 -3.60 -2.53 -19.41
CA GLN A 126 -2.31 -2.23 -20.05
C GLN A 126 -1.52 -3.51 -20.34
N ARG A 127 -1.62 -4.53 -19.48
CA ARG A 127 -0.83 -5.77 -19.59
C ARG A 127 -1.68 -7.01 -19.81
N LEU A 128 -2.78 -7.16 -19.08
CA LEU A 128 -3.59 -8.38 -19.11
C LEU A 128 -4.53 -8.43 -20.32
N SER A 129 -5.15 -9.58 -20.56
CA SER A 129 -6.21 -9.75 -21.57
C SER A 129 -7.53 -9.15 -21.08
N GLU A 130 -8.38 -8.72 -22.01
CA GLU A 130 -9.68 -8.15 -21.65
C GLU A 130 -10.56 -9.13 -20.88
N ASP A 131 -10.54 -10.41 -21.25
CA ASP A 131 -11.40 -11.43 -20.63
C ASP A 131 -11.00 -11.68 -19.18
N THR A 132 -9.70 -11.76 -18.92
CA THR A 132 -9.18 -11.85 -17.55
C THR A 132 -9.52 -10.60 -16.74
N VAL A 133 -9.40 -9.40 -17.32
CA VAL A 133 -9.79 -8.16 -16.62
C VAL A 133 -11.29 -8.14 -16.34
N LYS A 134 -12.15 -8.52 -17.29
CA LYS A 134 -13.60 -8.60 -17.09
C LYS A 134 -13.96 -9.54 -15.94
N GLU A 135 -13.31 -10.70 -15.86
CA GLU A 135 -13.52 -11.66 -14.77
C GLU A 135 -13.15 -11.08 -13.40
N ILE A 136 -11.95 -10.48 -13.30
CA ILE A 136 -11.49 -9.81 -12.07
C ILE A 136 -12.45 -8.69 -11.68
N MET A 137 -12.78 -7.81 -12.62
CA MET A 137 -13.57 -6.61 -12.35
C MET A 137 -15.03 -6.96 -11.99
N SER A 138 -15.57 -8.07 -12.50
CA SER A 138 -16.87 -8.58 -12.07
C SER A 138 -16.90 -8.85 -10.56
N LEU A 139 -15.84 -9.46 -10.00
CA LEU A 139 -15.73 -9.67 -8.56
C LEU A 139 -15.41 -8.40 -7.79
N VAL A 140 -14.52 -7.55 -8.31
CA VAL A 140 -14.19 -6.28 -7.67
C VAL A 140 -15.43 -5.40 -7.52
N ARG A 141 -16.29 -5.36 -8.56
CA ARG A 141 -17.50 -4.55 -8.59
C ARG A 141 -18.67 -5.17 -7.82
N SER A 142 -18.63 -6.47 -7.49
CA SER A 142 -19.66 -7.10 -6.64
C SER A 142 -19.60 -6.66 -5.18
N LYS A 143 -18.43 -6.20 -4.70
CA LYS A 143 -18.27 -5.60 -3.37
C LYS A 143 -18.62 -4.11 -3.41
N VAL A 144 -19.81 -3.77 -2.94
CA VAL A 144 -20.32 -2.39 -2.88
C VAL A 144 -20.04 -1.75 -1.52
N LYS A 145 -20.05 -2.54 -0.45
CA LYS A 145 -19.79 -2.15 0.93
C LYS A 145 -18.57 -2.87 1.51
N ASP A 146 -17.96 -2.31 2.53
CA ASP A 146 -16.87 -2.94 3.29
C ASP A 146 -17.31 -4.25 3.97
N THR A 147 -18.60 -4.45 4.23
CA THR A 147 -19.13 -5.71 4.74
C THR A 147 -19.36 -6.79 3.68
N ASP A 148 -19.39 -6.44 2.40
CA ASP A 148 -19.67 -7.40 1.34
C ASP A 148 -18.49 -8.38 1.16
N VAL A 149 -18.80 -9.65 0.90
CA VAL A 149 -17.78 -10.71 0.83
C VAL A 149 -17.42 -11.00 -0.62
N ILE A 150 -16.14 -10.94 -0.92
CA ILE A 150 -15.56 -11.59 -2.10
C ILE A 150 -14.95 -12.89 -1.59
N GLU A 151 -15.39 -14.00 -2.15
CA GLU A 151 -14.77 -15.31 -1.91
C GLU A 151 -13.41 -15.39 -2.60
N GLU A 152 -12.55 -16.24 -2.05
CA GLU A 152 -11.22 -16.47 -2.62
C GLU A 152 -11.30 -16.90 -4.09
N ARG A 153 -10.43 -16.34 -4.94
CA ARG A 153 -10.31 -16.75 -6.34
C ARG A 153 -8.90 -16.64 -6.89
N TYR A 154 -8.60 -17.58 -7.78
CA TYR A 154 -7.42 -17.58 -8.64
C TYR A 154 -7.81 -17.27 -10.07
N PHE A 155 -6.93 -16.56 -10.78
CA PHE A 155 -7.09 -16.21 -12.18
C PHE A 155 -5.83 -16.63 -12.93
N TYR A 156 -5.97 -16.86 -14.23
CA TYR A 156 -4.86 -17.08 -15.14
C TYR A 156 -5.08 -16.24 -16.38
N ASP A 157 -4.06 -15.47 -16.75
CA ASP A 157 -4.08 -14.67 -17.97
C ASP A 157 -3.22 -15.35 -19.04
N GLU A 158 -3.85 -15.85 -20.11
CA GLU A 158 -3.14 -16.55 -21.19
C GLU A 158 -2.17 -15.64 -21.95
N LYS A 159 -2.50 -14.34 -22.07
CA LYS A 159 -1.70 -13.35 -22.78
C LYS A 159 -0.32 -13.17 -22.13
N THR A 160 -0.28 -13.09 -20.81
CA THR A 160 0.97 -12.91 -20.04
C THR A 160 1.58 -14.21 -19.55
N GLY A 161 0.77 -15.28 -19.43
CA GLY A 161 1.14 -16.55 -18.82
C GLY A 161 1.33 -16.44 -17.31
N GLN A 162 0.57 -15.55 -16.66
CA GLN A 162 0.69 -15.25 -15.23
C GLN A 162 -0.55 -15.66 -14.47
N TYR A 163 -0.34 -16.08 -13.22
CA TYR A 163 -1.41 -16.30 -12.27
C TYR A 163 -1.69 -15.03 -11.49
N MET A 164 -2.93 -14.89 -11.02
CA MET A 164 -3.29 -13.92 -10.01
C MET A 164 -4.13 -14.55 -8.91
N TYR A 165 -4.14 -13.90 -7.76
CA TYR A 165 -4.86 -14.35 -6.58
C TYR A 165 -5.58 -13.18 -5.92
N MET A 166 -6.85 -13.39 -5.61
CA MET A 166 -7.66 -12.50 -4.80
C MET A 166 -8.10 -13.27 -3.54
N PRO A 167 -7.58 -12.93 -2.36
CA PRO A 167 -7.97 -13.60 -1.12
C PRO A 167 -9.39 -13.22 -0.73
N LYS A 168 -9.99 -14.07 0.11
CA LYS A 168 -11.27 -13.76 0.75
C LYS A 168 -11.21 -12.44 1.51
N SER A 169 -12.19 -11.56 1.29
CA SER A 169 -12.20 -10.23 1.91
C SER A 169 -12.60 -10.24 3.39
N TRP A 170 -13.46 -11.13 3.87
CA TRP A 170 -13.93 -11.15 5.27
C TRP A 170 -13.64 -12.51 5.94
N PRO A 171 -13.28 -12.56 7.25
CA PRO A 171 -13.22 -11.49 8.26
C PRO A 171 -11.88 -10.72 8.35
N ILE A 172 -10.88 -11.11 7.57
CA ILE A 172 -9.50 -10.64 7.77
C ILE A 172 -9.24 -9.27 7.09
N ARG A 173 -9.94 -8.97 5.99
CA ARG A 173 -9.63 -7.85 5.08
C ARG A 173 -10.86 -7.02 4.68
N GLY A 174 -11.89 -6.97 5.52
CA GLY A 174 -13.23 -6.51 5.13
C GLY A 174 -13.24 -5.17 4.42
N SER A 175 -12.40 -4.25 4.89
CA SER A 175 -12.26 -2.89 4.35
C SER A 175 -11.42 -2.78 3.07
N THR A 176 -10.99 -3.88 2.45
CA THR A 176 -10.13 -3.88 1.28
C THR A 176 -10.48 -4.96 0.24
N ILE A 177 -10.05 -4.73 -0.99
CA ILE A 177 -9.89 -5.77 -2.02
C ILE A 177 -8.43 -5.76 -2.42
N THR A 178 -7.78 -6.91 -2.39
CA THR A 178 -6.39 -7.05 -2.84
C THR A 178 -6.32 -8.03 -4.00
N LEU A 179 -5.63 -7.65 -5.06
CA LEU A 179 -5.24 -8.56 -6.14
C LEU A 179 -3.73 -8.68 -6.14
N TYR A 180 -3.25 -9.92 -6.09
CA TYR A 180 -1.85 -10.28 -6.23
C TYR A 180 -1.61 -10.80 -7.64
N ILE A 181 -0.60 -10.26 -8.34
CA ILE A 181 -0.13 -10.83 -9.60
C ILE A 181 1.18 -11.56 -9.35
N TYR A 182 1.21 -12.85 -9.69
CA TYR A 182 2.39 -13.68 -9.52
C TYR A 182 3.49 -13.29 -10.50
N ARG A 183 4.75 -13.47 -10.09
CA ARG A 183 5.89 -13.39 -11.01
C ARG A 183 5.69 -14.40 -12.14
N LYS A 184 6.12 -14.04 -13.35
CA LYS A 184 6.04 -14.93 -14.52
C LYS A 184 6.73 -16.28 -14.23
N GLY A 185 6.03 -17.37 -14.53
CA GLY A 185 6.50 -18.74 -14.29
C GLY A 185 6.29 -19.26 -12.86
N VAL A 186 5.85 -18.42 -11.92
CA VAL A 186 5.47 -18.87 -10.56
C VAL A 186 4.01 -19.28 -10.56
N LYS A 187 3.74 -20.46 -9.99
CA LYS A 187 2.39 -21.00 -9.81
C LYS A 187 1.89 -20.76 -8.39
N PRO A 188 0.58 -20.60 -8.18
CA PRO A 188 -0.03 -20.70 -6.86
C PRO A 188 0.28 -22.05 -6.22
N TYR A 189 0.44 -22.05 -4.90
CA TYR A 189 0.63 -23.26 -4.09
C TYR A 189 -0.71 -23.90 -3.75
#